data_AF-A0A317J3H7-F1
#
_entry.id   AF-A0A317J3H7-F1
#
_cell.length_a   1.000
_cell.length_b   1.000
_cell.length_c   1.000
_cell.angle_alpha   90.00
_cell.angle_beta   90.00
_cell.angle_gamma   90.00
#
_symmetry.space_group_name_H-M   'P 1'
#
loop_
_entity.id
_entity.type
_entity.pdbx_description
1 polymer ?
#
loop_
_entity_poly.entity_id
_entity_poly.type
_entity_poly.pdbx_seq_one_letter_code
_entity_poly.pdbx_strand_id
1 'polypeptide(L)'
;MDERKDAQTRLWIRNRDSLGNLVDQRLIDAAHRVWERARLTVMRYLADDAEASEILELAVDSASRALARHQSIQFPEAYLIRSVAREAIRRHRKSQRIAYVDGGDLDRLAGPVYLDLDRKLDDAKRIDVFRGCMDDQGRTMFDLRVLGFDWGYIAKLIGYADAHSAEVQFRKKIDRALERFRAYHRSRSEIAAQRMNGNTVNDE
;
A
#
# COMPACT_ATOMS: atom_id res chain seq x y z
N MET A 1 -45.93 10.26 -24.60
CA MET A 1 -45.71 11.57 -23.94
C MET A 1 -45.30 11.43 -22.47
N ASP A 2 -44.96 10.22 -21.96
CA ASP A 2 -44.68 9.96 -20.54
C ASP A 2 -43.20 9.86 -20.14
N GLU A 3 -42.28 9.53 -21.05
CA GLU A 3 -40.85 9.34 -20.70
C GLU A 3 -40.16 10.61 -20.15
N ARG A 4 -40.67 11.80 -20.51
CA ARG A 4 -40.13 13.08 -20.02
C ARG A 4 -40.39 13.31 -18.53
N LYS A 5 -41.47 12.74 -17.97
CA LYS A 5 -41.80 12.89 -16.54
C LYS A 5 -40.94 11.97 -15.67
N ASP A 6 -40.65 10.75 -16.12
CA ASP A 6 -39.81 9.81 -15.37
C ASP A 6 -38.36 10.29 -15.25
N ALA A 7 -37.83 10.93 -16.30
CA ALA A 7 -36.48 11.51 -16.26
C ALA A 7 -36.37 12.66 -15.23
N GLN A 8 -37.39 13.53 -15.15
CA GLN A 8 -37.45 14.59 -14.13
C GLN A 8 -37.55 14.04 -12.71
N THR A 9 -38.18 12.87 -12.52
CA THR A 9 -38.40 12.25 -11.20
C THR A 9 -37.12 11.63 -10.61
N ARG A 10 -36.08 11.39 -11.43
CA ARG A 10 -34.79 10.80 -10.98
C ARG A 10 -33.72 11.82 -10.60
N LEU A 11 -33.85 13.07 -11.02
CA LEU A 11 -32.87 14.10 -10.69
C LEU A 11 -33.34 14.89 -9.47
N TRP A 12 -32.67 14.67 -8.33
CA TRP A 12 -32.86 15.48 -7.14
C TRP A 12 -31.71 16.48 -7.02
N ILE A 13 -32.03 17.78 -6.85
CA ILE A 13 -31.03 18.84 -6.65
C ILE A 13 -31.30 19.50 -5.31
N ARG A 14 -30.23 19.71 -4.54
CA ARG A 14 -30.31 20.34 -3.22
C ARG A 14 -30.64 21.82 -3.36
N ASN A 15 -31.50 22.33 -2.48
CA ASN A 15 -31.85 23.75 -2.41
C ASN A 15 -30.72 24.64 -1.84
N ARG A 16 -29.66 24.02 -1.31
CA ARG A 16 -28.49 24.70 -0.77
C ARG A 16 -27.23 24.17 -1.43
N ASP A 17 -26.32 25.09 -1.71
CA ASP A 17 -24.98 24.77 -2.19
C ASP A 17 -24.11 24.21 -1.06
N SER A 18 -22.90 23.77 -1.41
CA SER A 18 -21.91 23.21 -0.47
C SER A 18 -21.43 24.21 0.60
N LEU A 19 -21.66 25.50 0.40
CA LEU A 19 -21.33 26.58 1.35
C LEU A 19 -22.55 27.00 2.18
N GLY A 20 -23.71 26.36 1.98
CA GLY A 20 -24.95 26.64 2.69
C GLY A 20 -25.79 27.78 2.10
N ASN A 21 -25.37 28.39 0.99
CA ASN A 21 -26.15 29.43 0.31
C ASN A 21 -27.37 28.84 -0.39
N LEU A 22 -28.43 29.62 -0.51
CA LEU A 22 -29.60 29.22 -1.30
C LEU A 22 -29.24 29.23 -2.79
N VAL A 23 -29.50 28.11 -3.46
CA VAL A 23 -29.32 27.99 -4.89
C VAL A 23 -30.45 28.77 -5.58
N ASP A 24 -30.12 29.60 -6.57
CA ASP A 24 -31.13 30.30 -7.38
C ASP A 24 -32.06 29.27 -8.05
N GLN A 25 -33.38 29.45 -7.88
CA GLN A 25 -34.38 28.59 -8.49
C GLN A 25 -34.20 28.48 -10.01
N ARG A 26 -33.71 29.53 -10.67
CA ARG A 26 -33.42 29.52 -12.11
C ARG A 26 -32.38 28.47 -12.49
N LEU A 27 -31.40 28.21 -11.62
CA LEU A 27 -30.40 27.16 -11.83
C LEU A 27 -31.00 25.77 -11.64
N ILE A 28 -31.87 25.60 -10.65
CA ILE A 28 -32.57 24.32 -10.39
C ILE A 28 -33.46 23.98 -11.59
N ASP A 29 -34.26 24.93 -12.06
CA ASP A 29 -35.13 24.75 -13.23
C ASP A 29 -34.31 24.47 -14.50
N ALA A 30 -33.21 25.19 -14.69
CA ALA A 30 -32.30 24.96 -15.81
C ALA A 30 -31.69 23.56 -15.77
N ALA A 31 -31.30 23.07 -14.58
CA ALA A 31 -30.74 21.74 -14.40
C ALA A 31 -31.77 20.64 -14.76
N HIS A 32 -33.03 20.79 -14.34
CA HIS A 32 -34.09 19.88 -14.78
C HIS A 32 -34.32 19.93 -16.30
N ARG A 33 -34.21 21.10 -16.93
CA ARG A 33 -34.34 21.24 -18.40
C ARG A 33 -33.19 20.57 -19.16
N VAL A 34 -31.97 20.61 -18.62
CA VAL A 34 -30.79 20.05 -19.30
C VAL A 34 -30.47 18.61 -18.89
N TRP A 35 -31.23 18.02 -17.97
CA TRP A 35 -30.94 16.70 -17.39
C TRP A 35 -30.60 15.64 -18.44
N GLU A 36 -31.47 15.47 -19.44
CA GLU A 36 -31.26 14.43 -20.46
C GLU A 36 -30.01 14.70 -21.31
N ARG A 37 -29.74 15.97 -21.61
CA ARG A 37 -28.51 16.37 -22.32
C ARG A 37 -27.26 16.16 -21.45
N ALA A 38 -27.38 16.36 -20.14
CA ALA A 38 -26.31 16.10 -19.19
C ALA A 38 -26.00 14.60 -19.11
N ARG A 39 -27.02 13.73 -18.99
CA ARG A 39 -26.86 12.26 -19.05
C ARG A 39 -26.14 11.81 -20.31
N LEU A 40 -26.61 12.24 -21.49
CA LEU A 40 -25.97 11.91 -22.77
C LEU A 40 -24.52 12.41 -22.83
N THR A 41 -24.23 13.57 -22.24
CA THR A 41 -22.87 14.11 -22.16
C THR A 41 -21.98 13.23 -21.28
N VAL A 42 -22.48 12.76 -20.14
CA VAL A 42 -21.73 11.89 -19.23
C VAL A 42 -21.51 10.51 -19.88
N MET A 43 -22.54 9.90 -20.45
CA MET A 43 -22.42 8.63 -21.19
C MET A 43 -21.37 8.70 -22.29
N ARG A 44 -21.29 9.83 -23.01
CA ARG A 44 -20.29 10.03 -24.06
C ARG A 44 -18.85 9.92 -23.56
N TYR A 45 -18.56 10.29 -22.31
CA TYR A 45 -17.20 10.28 -21.77
C TYR A 45 -16.93 9.14 -20.77
N LEU A 46 -17.93 8.72 -20.00
CA LEU A 46 -17.78 7.70 -18.95
C LEU A 46 -18.39 6.34 -19.32
N ALA A 47 -19.00 6.20 -20.51
CA ALA A 47 -19.65 5.00 -21.02
C ALA A 47 -20.92 4.54 -20.26
N ASP A 48 -21.21 5.12 -19.09
CA ASP A 48 -22.48 4.98 -18.37
C ASP A 48 -23.02 6.36 -17.91
N ASP A 49 -24.24 6.37 -17.36
CA ASP A 49 -24.87 7.56 -16.78
C ASP A 49 -25.00 7.50 -15.26
N ALA A 50 -24.34 6.54 -14.60
CA ALA A 50 -24.48 6.30 -13.16
C ALA A 50 -24.08 7.54 -12.35
N GLU A 51 -23.05 8.25 -12.81
CA GLU A 51 -22.53 9.46 -12.17
C GLU A 51 -23.21 10.76 -12.66
N ALA A 52 -24.20 10.67 -13.56
CA ALA A 52 -24.73 11.86 -14.24
C ALA A 52 -25.44 12.84 -13.29
N SER A 53 -26.20 12.32 -12.32
CA SER A 53 -26.89 13.15 -11.32
C SER A 53 -25.89 13.90 -10.45
N GLU A 54 -24.88 13.19 -9.94
CA GLU A 54 -23.82 13.75 -9.10
C GLU A 54 -23.03 14.84 -9.85
N ILE A 55 -22.66 14.59 -11.10
CA ILE A 55 -21.93 15.56 -11.93
C ILE A 55 -22.78 16.80 -12.19
N LEU A 56 -24.09 16.66 -12.42
CA LEU A 56 -24.97 17.80 -12.61
C LEU A 56 -25.20 18.58 -11.31
N GLU A 57 -25.34 17.91 -10.16
CA GLU A 57 -25.39 18.57 -8.85
C GLU A 57 -24.12 19.41 -8.60
N LEU A 58 -22.94 18.86 -8.89
CA LEU A 58 -21.66 19.59 -8.80
C LEU A 58 -21.60 20.80 -9.75
N ALA A 59 -22.16 20.68 -10.94
CA ALA A 59 -22.25 21.79 -11.88
C ALA A 59 -23.16 22.91 -11.36
N VAL A 60 -24.27 22.57 -10.70
CA VAL A 60 -25.18 23.53 -10.05
C VAL A 60 -24.51 24.19 -8.86
N ASP A 61 -23.81 23.44 -8.01
CA ASP A 61 -23.03 23.99 -6.89
C ASP A 61 -21.96 24.99 -7.38
N SER A 62 -21.23 24.63 -8.44
CA SER A 62 -20.24 25.54 -9.04
C SER A 62 -20.89 26.80 -9.63
N ALA A 63 -22.07 26.67 -10.23
CA ALA A 63 -22.81 27.81 -10.78
C ALA A 63 -23.34 28.74 -9.67
N SER A 64 -23.86 28.18 -8.57
CA SER A 64 -24.27 28.91 -7.37
C SER A 64 -23.11 29.75 -6.83
N ARG A 65 -21.92 29.13 -6.69
CA ARG A 65 -20.71 29.82 -6.24
C ARG A 65 -20.24 30.91 -7.19
N ALA A 66 -20.41 30.73 -8.51
CA ALA A 66 -20.07 31.76 -9.49
C ALA A 66 -21.01 32.98 -9.37
N LEU A 67 -22.32 32.76 -9.21
CA LEU A 67 -23.30 33.82 -8.97
C LEU A 67 -23.01 34.57 -7.67
N ALA A 68 -22.66 33.86 -6.60
CA ALA A 68 -22.31 34.46 -5.31
C ALA A 68 -21.06 35.36 -5.40
N ARG A 69 -20.13 35.07 -6.31
CA ARG A 69 -18.91 35.87 -6.58
C ARG A 69 -19.13 37.01 -7.58
N HIS A 70 -20.37 37.47 -7.75
CA HIS A 70 -20.78 38.53 -8.66
C HIS A 70 -20.56 38.26 -10.16
N GLN A 71 -20.40 37.00 -10.58
CA GLN A 71 -20.45 36.67 -12.01
C GLN A 71 -21.89 36.45 -12.44
N SER A 72 -22.39 37.24 -13.39
CA SER A 72 -23.71 36.99 -13.97
C SER A 72 -23.65 35.83 -14.96
N ILE A 73 -24.48 34.81 -14.74
CA ILE A 73 -24.66 33.71 -15.68
C ILE A 73 -25.85 34.05 -16.57
N GLN A 74 -25.58 34.49 -17.80
CA GLN A 74 -26.65 34.85 -18.75
C GLN A 74 -27.44 33.63 -19.24
N PHE A 75 -26.77 32.48 -19.42
CA PHE A 75 -27.37 31.25 -19.96
C PHE A 75 -27.06 30.06 -19.04
N PRO A 76 -27.88 29.84 -18.00
CA PRO A 76 -27.71 28.75 -17.04
C PRO A 76 -27.55 27.37 -17.70
N GLU A 77 -28.38 27.06 -18.68
CA GLU A 77 -28.38 25.77 -19.38
C GLU A 77 -27.05 25.49 -20.09
N ALA A 78 -26.53 26.48 -20.82
CA ALA A 78 -25.27 26.36 -21.53
C ALA A 78 -24.08 26.26 -20.56
N TYR A 79 -24.15 27.01 -19.45
CA TYR A 79 -23.14 26.94 -18.40
C TYR A 79 -23.11 25.55 -17.75
N LEU A 80 -24.27 25.00 -17.38
CA LEU A 80 -24.38 23.69 -16.74
C LEU A 80 -23.87 22.57 -17.66
N ILE A 81 -24.30 22.54 -18.93
CA ILE A 81 -23.80 21.54 -19.89
C ILE A 81 -22.28 21.62 -20.06
N ARG A 82 -21.73 22.84 -20.12
CA ARG A 82 -20.28 23.03 -20.22
C ARG A 82 -19.55 22.51 -18.99
N SER A 83 -20.10 22.76 -17.79
CA SER A 83 -19.54 22.31 -16.53
C SER A 83 -19.60 20.78 -16.39
N VAL A 84 -20.73 20.17 -16.76
CA VAL A 84 -20.90 18.71 -16.82
C VAL A 84 -19.86 18.08 -17.76
N ALA A 85 -19.69 18.62 -18.97
CA ALA A 85 -18.71 18.10 -19.92
C ALA A 85 -17.27 18.17 -19.37
N ARG A 86 -16.90 19.30 -18.74
CA ARG A 86 -15.57 19.46 -18.14
C ARG A 86 -15.32 18.45 -17.03
N GLU A 87 -16.31 18.25 -16.16
CA GLU A 87 -16.20 17.31 -15.04
C GLU A 87 -16.13 15.85 -15.53
N ALA A 88 -16.97 15.48 -16.50
CA ALA A 88 -16.93 14.15 -17.13
C ALA A 88 -15.56 13.87 -17.79
N ILE A 89 -15.01 14.83 -18.53
CA ILE A 89 -13.65 14.71 -19.13
C ILE A 89 -12.59 14.58 -18.03
N ARG A 90 -12.71 15.34 -16.94
CA ARG A 90 -11.77 15.28 -15.81
C ARG A 90 -11.79 13.90 -15.15
N ARG A 91 -12.98 13.33 -14.90
CA ARG A 91 -13.15 11.98 -14.36
C ARG A 91 -12.61 10.93 -15.33
N HIS A 92 -12.93 11.01 -16.62
CA HIS A 92 -12.40 10.12 -17.65
C HIS A 92 -10.86 10.08 -17.65
N ARG A 93 -10.21 11.25 -17.65
CA ARG A 93 -8.74 11.36 -17.57
C ARG A 93 -8.18 10.79 -16.27
N LYS A 94 -8.90 10.91 -15.15
CA LYS A 94 -8.48 10.33 -13.87
C LYS A 94 -8.56 8.81 -13.91
N SER A 95 -9.65 8.25 -14.44
CA SER A 95 -9.84 6.81 -14.58
C SER A 95 -8.82 6.18 -15.52
N GLN A 96 -8.40 6.87 -16.58
CA GLN A 96 -7.30 6.41 -17.44
C GLN A 96 -5.95 6.30 -16.73
N ARG A 97 -5.76 6.93 -15.57
CA ARG A 97 -4.54 6.81 -14.76
C ARG A 97 -4.58 5.64 -13.79
N ILE A 98 -5.73 4.99 -13.62
CA ILE A 98 -5.96 3.91 -12.66
C ILE A 98 -6.16 2.64 -13.47
N ALA A 99 -5.18 1.74 -13.43
CA ALA A 99 -5.37 0.39 -13.92
C ALA A 99 -6.09 -0.41 -12.82
N TYR A 100 -7.31 -0.84 -13.10
CA TYR A 100 -7.99 -1.82 -12.27
C TYR A 100 -7.39 -3.18 -12.60
N VAL A 101 -6.79 -3.79 -11.59
CA VAL A 101 -6.11 -5.08 -11.67
C VAL A 101 -7.03 -6.11 -11.02
N ASP A 102 -7.25 -7.24 -11.68
CA ASP A 102 -8.12 -8.29 -11.17
C ASP A 102 -7.47 -8.99 -9.96
N GLY A 103 -8.27 -9.65 -9.13
CA GLY A 103 -7.80 -10.36 -7.94
C GLY A 103 -6.69 -11.37 -8.24
N GLY A 104 -6.77 -12.06 -9.39
CA GLY A 104 -5.73 -13.00 -9.82
C GLY A 104 -4.38 -12.36 -10.17
N ASP A 105 -4.37 -11.07 -10.52
CA ASP A 105 -3.13 -10.33 -10.79
C ASP A 105 -2.53 -9.74 -9.50
N LEU A 106 -3.33 -9.54 -8.45
CA LEU A 106 -2.83 -9.21 -7.11
C LEU A 106 -2.03 -10.38 -6.52
N ASP A 107 -2.48 -11.62 -6.72
CA ASP A 107 -1.74 -12.82 -6.28
C ASP A 107 -0.41 -12.99 -7.02
N ARG A 108 -0.29 -12.49 -8.25
CA ARG A 108 0.96 -12.45 -9.01
C ARG A 108 1.92 -11.36 -8.54
N LEU A 109 1.39 -10.27 -7.98
CA LEU A 109 2.16 -9.15 -7.42
C LEU A 109 2.58 -9.43 -5.97
N ALA A 110 1.80 -10.20 -5.23
CA ALA A 110 2.17 -10.72 -3.93
C ALA A 110 3.27 -11.78 -4.14
N GLY A 111 4.53 -11.39 -3.98
CA GLY A 111 5.66 -12.32 -3.99
C GLY A 111 5.45 -13.47 -3.00
N PRO A 112 6.21 -14.58 -3.11
CA PRO A 112 6.01 -15.76 -2.28
C PRO A 112 6.31 -15.47 -0.79
N VAL A 113 5.27 -15.12 -0.03
CA VAL A 113 5.38 -14.77 1.40
C VAL A 113 5.52 -16.02 2.30
N TYR A 114 4.98 -17.16 1.87
CA TYR A 114 4.80 -18.31 2.77
C TYR A 114 5.90 -19.37 2.74
N LEU A 115 6.61 -19.56 1.61
CA LEU A 115 7.65 -20.61 1.50
C LEU A 115 8.97 -20.28 2.22
N ASP A 116 9.16 -19.04 2.66
CA ASP A 116 10.43 -18.57 3.23
C ASP A 116 10.35 -18.27 4.73
N LEU A 117 9.16 -18.36 5.35
CA LEU A 117 9.02 -18.05 6.78
C LEU A 117 9.68 -19.14 7.65
N ASP A 118 9.40 -20.41 7.38
CA ASP A 118 10.01 -21.53 8.10
C ASP A 118 11.53 -21.53 7.92
N ARG A 119 12.00 -21.27 6.70
CA ARG A 119 13.42 -21.15 6.39
C ARG A 119 14.07 -19.98 7.13
N LYS A 120 13.42 -18.81 7.17
CA LYS A 120 13.89 -17.64 7.94
C LYS A 120 13.91 -17.90 9.44
N LEU A 121 12.91 -18.58 9.98
CA LEU A 121 12.86 -18.97 11.39
C LEU A 121 13.97 -19.96 11.72
N ASP A 122 14.22 -20.94 10.85
CA ASP A 122 15.33 -21.89 10.98
C ASP A 122 16.68 -21.18 10.91
N ASP A 123 16.86 -20.25 9.98
CA ASP A 123 18.09 -19.48 9.84
C ASP A 123 18.33 -18.54 11.04
N ALA A 124 17.30 -17.87 11.54
CA ALA A 124 17.37 -17.06 12.75
C ALA A 124 17.79 -17.91 13.97
N LYS A 125 17.19 -19.09 14.13
CA LYS A 125 17.54 -20.02 15.21
C LYS A 125 18.97 -20.54 15.10
N ARG A 126 19.46 -20.80 13.89
CA ARG A 126 20.86 -21.18 13.64
C ARG A 126 21.82 -20.06 14.02
N ILE A 127 21.49 -18.82 13.67
CA ILE A 127 22.28 -17.65 14.05
C ILE A 127 22.35 -17.50 15.57
N ASP A 128 21.25 -17.72 16.30
CA ASP A 128 21.25 -17.65 17.76
C ASP A 128 22.12 -18.73 18.41
N VAL A 129 22.03 -19.98 17.93
CA VAL A 129 22.90 -21.06 18.40
C VAL A 129 24.38 -20.75 18.10
N PHE A 130 24.65 -20.20 16.91
CA PHE A 130 26.01 -19.79 16.53
C PHE A 130 26.55 -18.65 17.41
N ARG A 131 25.74 -17.63 17.71
CA ARG A 131 26.07 -16.56 18.66
C ARG A 131 26.34 -17.11 20.06
N GLY A 132 25.60 -18.14 20.48
CA GLY A 132 25.86 -18.86 21.74
C GLY A 132 27.25 -19.49 21.82
N CYS A 133 27.87 -19.84 20.68
CA CYS A 133 29.21 -20.43 20.62
C CYS A 133 30.36 -19.39 20.71
N MET A 134 30.04 -18.11 20.54
CA MET A 134 31.00 -17.01 20.61
C MET A 134 31.27 -16.56 22.04
N ASP A 135 32.44 -15.95 22.27
CA ASP A 135 32.73 -15.16 23.46
C ASP A 135 32.06 -13.77 23.37
N ASP A 136 31.92 -13.07 24.50
CA ASP A 136 31.15 -11.80 24.57
C ASP A 136 31.71 -10.73 23.62
N GLN A 137 33.04 -10.65 23.52
CA GLN A 137 33.72 -9.76 22.60
C GLN A 137 33.44 -10.15 21.13
N GLY A 138 33.45 -11.43 20.79
CA GLY A 138 33.13 -11.93 19.45
C GLY A 138 31.68 -11.69 19.05
N ARG A 139 30.73 -11.83 20.00
CA ARG A 139 29.31 -11.47 19.78
C ARG A 139 29.17 -9.99 19.46
N THR A 140 29.82 -9.14 20.24
CA THR A 140 29.78 -7.68 20.04
C THR A 140 30.32 -7.31 18.66
N MET A 141 31.45 -7.90 18.24
CA MET A 141 32.01 -7.65 16.90
C MET A 141 31.10 -8.18 15.78
N PHE A 142 30.46 -9.33 15.97
CA PHE A 142 29.51 -9.90 15.02
C PHE A 142 28.28 -9.00 14.83
N ASP A 143 27.67 -8.55 15.93
CA ASP A 143 26.49 -7.70 15.91
C ASP A 143 26.79 -6.36 15.21
N LEU A 144 27.92 -5.73 15.54
CA LEU A 144 28.36 -4.51 14.86
C LEU A 144 28.60 -4.74 13.38
N ARG A 145 29.11 -5.91 12.99
CA ARG A 145 29.37 -6.18 11.58
C ARG A 145 28.10 -6.45 10.79
N VAL A 146 27.11 -7.12 11.39
CA VAL A 146 25.75 -7.30 10.83
C VAL A 146 25.04 -5.95 10.67
N LEU A 147 25.23 -5.04 11.62
CA LEU A 147 24.71 -3.66 11.55
C LEU A 147 25.45 -2.76 10.53
N GLY A 148 26.53 -3.26 9.91
CA GLY A 148 27.24 -2.56 8.84
C GLY A 148 28.31 -1.57 9.30
N PHE A 149 28.73 -1.60 10.57
CA PHE A 149 29.82 -0.75 11.05
C PHE A 149 31.17 -1.13 10.42
N ASP A 150 32.02 -0.13 10.19
CA ASP A 150 33.36 -0.32 9.64
C ASP A 150 34.35 -0.87 10.69
N TRP A 151 35.43 -1.49 10.21
CA TRP A 151 36.45 -2.07 11.08
C TRP A 151 37.20 -1.05 11.94
N GLY A 152 37.32 0.20 11.51
CA GLY A 152 37.95 1.27 12.27
C GLY A 152 37.12 1.66 13.49
N TYR A 153 35.80 1.75 13.33
CA TYR A 153 34.86 1.95 14.42
C TYR A 153 34.88 0.78 15.40
N ILE A 154 34.82 -0.45 14.88
CA ILE A 154 34.86 -1.67 15.70
C ILE A 154 36.19 -1.75 16.47
N ALA A 155 37.32 -1.44 15.83
CA ALA A 155 38.63 -1.43 16.49
C ALA A 155 38.66 -0.46 17.67
N LYS A 156 38.21 0.78 17.47
CA LYS A 156 38.14 1.80 18.53
C LYS A 156 37.24 1.38 19.69
N LEU A 157 36.07 0.83 19.39
CA LEU A 157 35.09 0.44 20.41
C LEU A 157 35.57 -0.75 21.25
N ILE A 158 36.24 -1.71 20.62
CA ILE A 158 36.69 -2.96 21.26
C ILE A 158 38.09 -2.81 21.88
N GLY A 159 38.84 -1.77 21.53
CA GLY A 159 40.19 -1.50 22.05
C GLY A 159 41.33 -2.13 21.24
N TYR A 160 41.15 -2.36 19.94
CA TYR A 160 42.21 -2.78 19.04
C TYR A 160 42.99 -1.58 18.48
N ALA A 161 44.28 -1.80 18.18
CA ALA A 161 45.19 -0.76 17.71
C ALA A 161 44.81 -0.21 16.33
N ASP A 162 44.35 -1.07 15.42
CA ASP A 162 43.93 -0.68 14.08
C ASP A 162 42.79 -1.56 13.54
N ALA A 163 42.19 -1.11 12.43
CA ALA A 163 41.10 -1.79 11.74
C ALA A 163 41.48 -3.21 11.28
N HIS A 164 42.73 -3.39 10.83
CA HIS A 164 43.22 -4.67 10.33
C HIS A 164 43.31 -5.72 11.45
N SER A 165 43.79 -5.30 12.63
CA SER A 165 43.86 -6.12 13.84
C SER A 165 42.48 -6.56 14.28
N ALA A 166 41.48 -5.65 14.24
CA ALA A 166 40.09 -6.01 14.53
C ALA A 166 39.55 -7.05 13.53
N GLU A 167 39.79 -6.88 12.23
CA GLU A 167 39.37 -7.84 11.21
C GLU A 167 40.00 -9.23 11.43
N VAL A 168 41.31 -9.29 11.69
CA VAL A 168 42.04 -10.55 11.91
C VAL A 168 41.53 -11.25 13.18
N GLN A 169 41.31 -10.51 14.27
CA GLN A 169 40.78 -11.06 15.51
C GLN A 169 39.33 -11.53 15.35
N PHE A 170 38.53 -10.80 14.58
CA PHE A 170 37.17 -11.21 14.24
C PHE A 170 37.18 -12.55 13.51
N ARG A 171 38.00 -12.72 12.46
CA ARG A 171 38.12 -13.99 11.72
C ARG A 171 38.48 -15.16 12.65
N LYS A 172 39.50 -14.99 13.50
CA LYS A 172 39.90 -16.01 14.49
C LYS A 172 38.77 -16.38 15.44
N LYS A 173 37.98 -15.40 15.90
CA LYS A 173 36.84 -15.63 16.79
C LYS A 173 35.70 -16.35 16.07
N ILE A 174 35.43 -16.01 14.81
CA ILE A 174 34.46 -16.70 13.95
C ILE A 174 34.87 -18.15 13.70
N ASP A 175 36.13 -18.40 13.35
CA ASP A 175 36.63 -19.77 13.11
C ASP A 175 36.49 -20.65 14.36
N ARG A 176 36.86 -20.13 15.53
CA ARG A 176 36.66 -20.83 16.82
C ARG A 176 35.19 -21.07 17.14
N ALA A 177 34.32 -20.08 16.86
CA ALA A 177 32.89 -20.24 17.05
C ALA A 177 32.31 -21.30 16.10
N LEU A 178 32.80 -21.37 14.85
CA LEU A 178 32.41 -22.39 13.87
C LEU A 178 32.84 -23.79 14.29
N GLU A 179 34.04 -23.95 14.85
CA GLU A 179 34.48 -25.23 15.42
C GLU A 179 33.57 -25.70 16.54
N ARG A 180 33.25 -24.81 17.50
CA ARG A 180 32.33 -25.09 18.62
C ARG A 180 30.92 -25.42 18.13
N PHE A 181 30.43 -24.67 17.15
CA PHE A 181 29.11 -24.87 16.56
C PHE A 181 29.00 -26.23 15.85
N ARG A 182 30.03 -26.61 15.08
CA ARG A 182 30.11 -27.94 14.45
C ARG A 182 30.18 -29.07 15.48
N ALA A 183 30.91 -28.88 16.58
CA ALA A 183 30.95 -29.85 17.67
C ALA A 183 29.57 -30.00 18.34
N TYR A 184 28.90 -28.89 18.64
CA TYR A 184 27.54 -28.88 19.20
C TYR A 184 26.54 -29.64 18.32
N HIS A 185 26.59 -29.43 17.01
CA HIS A 185 25.70 -30.14 16.09
C HIS A 185 25.98 -31.65 16.02
N ARG A 186 27.26 -32.08 16.05
CA ARG A 186 27.63 -33.50 16.08
C ARG A 186 27.13 -34.21 17.34
N SER A 187 27.37 -33.62 18.52
CA SER A 187 26.89 -34.19 19.78
C SER A 187 25.36 -34.27 19.84
N ARG A 188 24.66 -33.27 19.29
CA ARG A 188 23.19 -33.27 19.23
C ARG A 188 22.64 -34.35 18.29
N SER A 189 23.29 -34.62 17.15
CA SER A 189 22.89 -35.73 16.26
C SER A 189 23.11 -37.10 16.90
N GLU A 190 24.19 -37.27 17.66
CA GLU A 190 24.50 -38.52 18.36
C GLU A 190 23.52 -38.80 19.50
N ILE A 191 23.18 -37.78 20.30
CA ILE A 191 22.16 -37.88 21.36
C ILE A 191 20.78 -38.20 20.78
N ALA A 192 20.43 -37.61 19.63
CA ALA A 192 19.17 -37.92 18.95
C ALA A 192 19.13 -39.35 18.41
N ALA A 193 20.25 -39.86 17.86
CA ALA A 193 20.37 -41.24 17.38
C ALA A 193 20.30 -42.27 18.53
N GLN A 194 20.93 -41.99 19.66
CA GLN A 194 20.89 -42.85 20.85
C GLN A 194 19.48 -42.93 21.47
N ARG A 195 18.73 -41.82 21.48
CA ARG A 195 17.32 -41.82 21.93
C ARG A 195 16.39 -42.61 21.02
N MET A 196 16.67 -42.67 19.71
CA MET A 196 15.89 -43.49 18.79
C MET A 196 16.20 -44.99 18.93
N ASN A 197 17.46 -45.36 19.20
CA ASN A 197 17.87 -46.76 19.39
C ASN A 197 17.56 -47.32 20.80
N GLY A 198 17.42 -46.47 21.82
CA GLY A 198 17.04 -46.89 23.18
C GLY A 198 15.54 -47.16 23.35
N ASN A 199 14.70 -46.75 22.40
CA ASN A 199 13.25 -46.93 22.46
C ASN A 199 12.76 -48.24 21.80
N THR A 200 13.69 -49.03 21.24
CA THR A 200 13.42 -50.33 20.59
C THR A 200 13.79 -51.55 21.47
N VAL A 201 14.24 -51.34 22.71
CA VAL A 201 14.75 -52.43 23.59
C VAL A 201 13.85 -52.71 24.80
N ASN A 202 12.72 -52.01 24.96
CA ASN A 202 11.82 -52.16 26.10
C ASN A 202 10.44 -52.78 25.76
N ASP A 203 10.28 -53.39 24.58
CA ASP A 203 9.05 -54.12 24.17
C ASP A 203 9.32 -55.61 23.90
N GLU A 204 10.04 -56.29 24.79
CA GLU A 204 10.03 -57.77 24.94
C GLU A 204 9.80 -58.13 26.42
#